data_AF-A0A2D8XCA6-F1
#
_entry.id   AF-A0A2D8XCA6-F1
#
_cell.length_a   1.000
_cell.length_b   1.000
_cell.length_c   1.000
_cell.angle_alpha   90.00
_cell.angle_beta   90.00
_cell.angle_gamma   90.00
#
_symmetry.space_group_name_H-M   'P 1'
#
loop_
_entity.id
_entity.type
_entity.pdbx_description
1 polymer ?
#
loop_
_entity_poly.entity_id
_entity_poly.type
_entity_poly.pdbx_seq_one_letter_code
_entity_poly.pdbx_strand_id
1 'polypeptide(L)'
;MVDDRKDIERGRIAQDILDNEIFQDAMIMLEEQYKNLWAITKQDQQEERERLWIAMKLIPEFERQLRIVVENGTIKKNQIVKIKQNIA
;
A
#
# COMPACT_ATOMS: atom_id res chain seq x y z
N MET A 1 -6.24 1.08 -24.64
CA MET A 1 -5.88 2.48 -24.99
C MET A 1 -6.53 3.54 -24.10
N VAL A 2 -7.84 3.51 -23.79
CA VAL A 2 -8.47 4.47 -22.84
C VAL A 2 -8.14 4.13 -21.37
N ASP A 3 -7.84 2.86 -21.06
CA ASP A 3 -7.54 2.37 -19.70
C ASP A 3 -6.06 2.55 -19.29
N ASP A 4 -5.12 2.36 -20.24
CA ASP A 4 -3.68 2.32 -19.91
C ASP A 4 -3.15 3.66 -19.38
N ARG A 5 -3.69 4.80 -19.83
CA ARG A 5 -3.30 6.12 -19.29
C ARG A 5 -3.80 6.32 -17.87
N LYS A 6 -4.98 5.77 -17.55
CA LYS A 6 -5.58 5.84 -16.22
C LYS A 6 -4.78 4.97 -15.24
N ASP A 7 -4.35 3.79 -15.66
CA ASP A 7 -3.49 2.92 -14.86
C ASP A 7 -2.12 3.55 -14.57
N ILE A 8 -1.52 4.22 -15.56
CA ILE A 8 -0.27 4.97 -15.37
C ILE A 8 -0.44 6.08 -14.34
N GLU A 9 -1.51 6.86 -14.44
CA GLU A 9 -1.77 7.96 -13.50
C GLU A 9 -2.10 7.43 -12.09
N ARG A 10 -2.87 6.35 -11.99
CA ARG A 10 -3.12 5.68 -10.70
C ARG A 10 -1.83 5.16 -10.07
N GLY A 11 -0.94 4.57 -10.85
CA GLY A 11 0.38 4.13 -10.38
C GLY A 11 1.22 5.30 -9.87
N ARG A 12 1.21 6.44 -10.58
CA ARG A 12 1.89 7.66 -10.13
C ARG A 12 1.33 8.19 -8.81
N ILE A 13 0.00 8.29 -8.69
CA ILE A 13 -0.65 8.73 -7.45
C ILE A 13 -0.38 7.76 -6.29
N ALA A 14 -0.41 6.45 -6.54
CA ALA A 14 -0.09 5.47 -5.51
C ALA A 14 1.37 5.61 -5.03
N GLN A 15 2.30 5.93 -5.93
CA GLN A 15 3.68 6.24 -5.58
C GLN A 15 3.76 7.51 -4.73
N ASP A 16 3.07 8.59 -5.13
CA ASP A 16 3.02 9.84 -4.35
C ASP A 16 2.50 9.60 -2.92
N ILE A 17 1.50 8.71 -2.74
CA ILE A 17 0.98 8.34 -1.41
C ILE A 17 2.05 7.58 -0.62
N LEU A 18 2.72 6.60 -1.23
CA LEU A 18 3.77 5.81 -0.58
C LEU A 18 4.98 6.64 -0.19
N ASP A 19 5.30 7.70 -0.95
CA ASP A 19 6.42 8.61 -0.68
C ASP A 19 6.04 9.77 0.26
N ASN A 20 4.77 9.90 0.61
CA ASN A 20 4.29 10.96 1.48
C ASN A 20 4.67 10.67 2.94
N GLU A 21 5.50 11.53 3.53
CA GLU A 21 5.98 11.40 4.91
C GLU A 21 4.83 11.36 5.93
N ILE A 22 3.77 12.17 5.75
CA ILE A 22 2.60 12.17 6.65
C ILE A 22 1.86 10.83 6.60
N PHE A 23 1.74 10.23 5.42
CA PHE A 23 1.14 8.90 5.26
C PHE A 23 1.99 7.81 5.94
N GLN A 24 3.31 7.83 5.73
CA GLN A 24 4.23 6.88 6.37
C GLN A 24 4.18 6.99 7.90
N ASP A 25 4.25 8.21 8.43
CA ASP A 25 4.15 8.48 9.86
C ASP A 25 2.80 8.01 10.41
N ALA A 26 1.70 8.25 9.71
CA ALA A 26 0.37 7.80 10.13
C ALA A 26 0.27 6.27 10.20
N MET A 27 0.86 5.54 9.24
CA MET A 27 0.87 4.07 9.24
C MET A 27 1.73 3.52 10.39
N ILE A 28 2.89 4.13 10.66
CA ILE A 28 3.75 3.77 11.79
C ILE A 28 3.03 4.02 13.12
N MET A 29 2.45 5.21 13.30
CA MET A 29 1.70 5.56 14.51
C MET A 29 0.52 4.60 14.75
N LEU A 30 -0.18 4.20 13.69
CA LEU A 30 -1.28 3.24 13.79
C LEU A 30 -0.78 1.85 14.21
N GLU A 31 0.35 1.39 13.67
CA GLU A 31 0.94 0.11 14.05
C GLU A 31 1.40 0.12 15.51
N GLU A 32 2.08 1.18 15.94
CA GLU A 32 2.50 1.37 17.33
C GLU A 32 1.32 1.41 18.30
N GLN A 33 0.24 2.10 17.93
CA GLN A 33 -1.00 2.12 18.72
C GLN A 33 -1.55 0.71 18.93
N TYR A 34 -1.66 -0.11 17.88
CA TYR A 34 -2.16 -1.48 18.01
C TYR A 34 -1.18 -2.39 18.76
N LYS A 35 0.13 -2.22 18.61
CA LYS A 35 1.15 -2.93 19.42
C LYS A 35 0.98 -2.63 20.91
N ASN A 36 0.80 -1.35 21.26
CA ASN A 36 0.60 -0.91 22.64
C ASN A 36 -0.70 -1.46 23.22
N LEU A 37 -1.80 -1.42 22.45
CA LEU A 37 -3.08 -2.01 22.85
C LEU A 37 -2.95 -3.52 23.07
N TRP A 38 -2.25 -4.22 22.18
CA TRP A 38 -2.04 -5.66 22.30
C TRP A 38 -1.20 -6.02 23.53
N ALA A 39 -0.16 -5.23 23.83
CA ALA A 39 0.72 -5.46 24.97
C ALA A 39 0.02 -5.36 26.34
N ILE A 40 -1.04 -4.57 26.45
CA ILE A 40 -1.81 -4.42 27.70
C ILE A 40 -2.97 -5.42 27.84
N THR A 41 -3.20 -6.26 26.82
CA THR A 41 -4.23 -7.32 26.90
C THR A 41 -3.86 -8.39 27.93
N LYS A 42 -4.87 -8.95 28.57
CA LYS A 42 -4.75 -10.08 29.49
C LYS A 42 -4.80 -11.41 28.75
N GLN A 43 -4.35 -12.47 29.41
CA GLN A 43 -4.29 -13.82 28.84
C GLN A 43 -5.69 -14.39 28.50
N ASP A 44 -6.72 -14.02 29.25
CA ASP A 44 -8.12 -14.42 29.03
C ASP A 44 -8.82 -13.62 27.92
N GLN A 45 -8.18 -12.56 27.39
CA GLN A 45 -8.72 -11.72 26.32
C GLN A 45 -8.29 -12.20 24.93
N GLN A 46 -8.40 -13.50 24.67
CA GLN A 46 -7.90 -14.11 23.43
C GLN A 46 -8.50 -13.47 22.16
N GLU A 47 -9.81 -13.27 22.14
CA GLU A 47 -10.51 -12.68 20.99
C GLU A 47 -10.02 -11.26 20.66
N GLU A 48 -9.75 -10.45 21.68
CA GLU A 48 -9.21 -9.10 21.50
C GLU A 48 -7.77 -9.14 20.97
N ARG A 49 -6.95 -10.06 21.47
CA ARG A 49 -5.58 -10.26 20.99
C ARG A 49 -5.54 -10.66 19.52
N GLU A 50 -6.45 -11.54 19.11
CA GLU A 50 -6.58 -11.96 17.71
C GLU A 50 -7.03 -10.79 16.83
N ARG A 51 -8.03 -9.99 17.26
CA ARG A 51 -8.47 -8.79 16.53
C ARG A 51 -7.34 -7.79 16.32
N LEU A 52 -6.61 -7.46 17.38
CA LEU A 52 -5.48 -6.52 17.32
C LEU A 52 -4.34 -7.07 16.44
N TRP A 53 -4.09 -8.38 16.50
CA TRP A 53 -3.11 -9.02 15.63
C TRP A 53 -3.49 -8.93 14.15
N ILE A 54 -4.75 -9.19 13.80
CA ILE A 54 -5.26 -9.01 12.44
C ILE A 54 -5.12 -7.55 12.00
N ALA A 55 -5.49 -6.59 12.86
CA ALA A 55 -5.36 -5.17 12.56
C ALA A 55 -3.91 -4.78 12.24
N MET A 56 -2.94 -5.24 13.03
CA MET A 56 -1.51 -5.03 12.75
C MET A 56 -1.07 -5.67 11.43
N LYS A 57 -1.63 -6.83 11.05
CA LYS A 57 -1.32 -7.49 9.76
C LYS A 57 -1.90 -6.75 8.56
N LEU A 58 -2.99 -6.01 8.73
CA LEU A 58 -3.62 -5.26 7.64
C LEU A 58 -2.83 -4.00 7.24
N ILE A 59 -2.01 -3.44 8.13
CA ILE A 59 -1.19 -2.25 7.84
C ILE A 59 -0.20 -2.50 6.69
N PRO A 60 0.72 -3.49 6.77
CA PRO A 60 1.64 -3.78 5.66
C PRO A 60 0.91 -4.37 4.44
N GLU A 61 -0.24 -5.01 4.62
CA GLU A 61 -1.10 -5.46 3.52
C GLU A 61 -1.59 -4.27 2.69
N PHE A 62 -2.06 -3.20 3.34
CA PHE A 62 -2.53 -1.99 2.67
C PHE A 62 -1.42 -1.33 1.85
N GLU A 63 -0.22 -1.19 2.41
CA GLU A 63 0.95 -0.70 1.66
C GLU A 63 1.26 -1.60 0.45
N ARG A 64 1.17 -2.92 0.61
CA ARG A 64 1.40 -3.86 -0.50
C ARG A 64 0.40 -3.61 -1.64
N GLN A 65 -0.87 -3.37 -1.34
CA GLN A 65 -1.87 -3.06 -2.37
C GLN A 65 -1.53 -1.79 -3.15
N LEU A 66 -1.01 -0.75 -2.48
CA LEU A 66 -0.52 0.46 -3.15
C LEU A 66 0.68 0.15 -4.07
N ARG A 67 1.65 -0.66 -3.59
CA ARG A 67 2.81 -1.07 -4.41
C ARG A 67 2.39 -1.83 -5.67
N ILE A 68 1.40 -2.72 -5.58
CA ILE A 68 0.84 -3.41 -6.75
C ILE A 68 0.27 -2.41 -7.77
N VAL A 69 -0.41 -1.35 -7.31
CA VAL A 69 -0.93 -0.30 -8.20
C VAL A 69 0.20 0.46 -8.90
N VAL A 70 1.29 0.77 -8.18
CA VAL A 70 2.50 1.38 -8.75
C VAL A 70 3.12 0.50 -9.83
N GLU A 71 3.30 -0.79 -9.54
CA GLU A 71 3.90 -1.75 -10.47
C GLU A 71 3.07 -1.86 -11.75
N ASN A 72 1.75 -1.96 -11.63
CA ASN A 72 0.84 -2.00 -12.77
C ASN A 72 0.99 -0.75 -13.66
N GLY A 73 0.99 0.44 -13.07
CA GLY A 73 1.19 1.69 -13.82
C GLY A 73 2.55 1.74 -14.52
N THR A 74 3.60 1.26 -13.86
CA THR A 74 4.97 1.21 -14.41
C THR A 74 5.06 0.27 -15.61
N ILE A 75 4.46 -0.92 -15.52
CA ILE A 75 4.40 -1.88 -16.62
C ILE A 75 3.72 -1.26 -17.85
N LYS A 76 2.56 -0.62 -17.66
CA LYS A 76 1.80 0.04 -18.73
C LYS A 76 2.61 1.16 -19.39
N LYS A 77 3.28 2.00 -18.60
CA LYS A 77 4.16 3.06 -19.12
C LYS A 77 5.26 2.48 -20.01
N ASN A 78 5.93 1.42 -19.55
CA ASN A 78 7.00 0.76 -20.28
C ASN A 78 6.52 0.12 -21.59
N GLN A 79 5.31 -0.47 -21.60
CA GLN A 79 4.69 -0.99 -22.82
C GLN A 79 4.48 0.10 -23.88
N ILE A 80 3.97 1.28 -23.48
CA ILE A 80 3.78 2.41 -24.40
C ILE A 80 5.10 2.92 -24.96
N VAL A 81 6.15 3.03 -24.13
CA VAL A 81 7.48 3.47 -24.57
C VAL A 81 8.05 2.51 -25.62
N LYS A 82 7.98 1.20 -25.39
CA LYS A 82 8.45 0.19 -26.36
C LYS A 82 7.70 0.28 -27.69
N ILE A 83 6.37 0.44 -27.65
CA ILE A 83 5.57 0.59 -28.87
C ILE A 83 6.03 1.81 -29.68
N LYS A 84 6.28 2.96 -29.02
CA LYS A 84 6.77 4.16 -29.69
C LYS A 84 8.15 3.98 -30.31
N GLN A 85 9.05 3.24 -29.65
CA GLN A 85 10.40 2.95 -30.16
C GLN A 85 10.41 2.01 -31.35
N ASN A 86 9.41 1.12 -31.49
CA ASN A 86 9.32 0.17 -32.60
C ASN A 86 8.65 0.74 -33.86
N ILE A 87 8.00 1.90 -33.75
CA ILE A 87 7.28 2.57 -34.85
C ILE A 87 8.09 3.78 -35.39
N ALA A 88 9.11 4.21 -34.65
CA ALA A 88 10.08 5.23 -35.06
C ALA A 88 11.31 4.57 -35.72
#